data_AF-A0A357CWI3-F1
#
_entry.id   AF-A0A357CWI3-F1
#
_cell.length_a   1.000
_cell.length_b   1.000
_cell.length_c   1.000
_cell.angle_alpha   90.00
_cell.angle_beta   90.00
_cell.angle_gamma   90.00
#
_symmetry.space_group_name_H-M   'P 1'
#
loop_
_entity.id
_entity.type
_entity.pdbx_description
1 polymer ?
#
loop_
_entity_poly.entity_id
_entity_poly.type
_entity_poly.pdbx_seq_one_letter_code
_entity_poly.pdbx_strand_id
1 'polypeptide(L)'
;IPESAQTSKQKIKKKKNRDFGGEKIKGGPRGKFAPQQKPIFKPKPVQLRISVPDEITVGELASRMKTQAGEVIKKLMSMGVMASVNEVIDYDTAYLVADEFKIKVSKEVVVTIEEKLFKEDEDKAEDLIPRAPVVVVMGHVDHGKTSLLDAIRQTHVTSGEAGGITQHIGAYRVNIGDEKDKKEITFLDTPGHAAFTEMRARGANITDIAVLVVSADDGVMPQTVEAINHAKAADTPIIVAINKMDRTGADPEKVKQELTKYDLVPEEWGGDTICVPVSALKRTGIDQLLEMILLSAEMLELKANPSRSAKGVVIEAKLDKGRGPVGTVLVQNGTLREGDYIIAGTTVGRVRVMTNDKGDKVNEAGPSFPVEIMGLSEVPNAGDIFNVVADERMAKELVDQRKHKEKQEQFKAESKVSLDDLFDQIGAGVKTLNIIVKADVQGSAEAVTNNLQKLSNDEVKVNVIHSGAGAITESDVMLASASNAIIIGFNIRPDKQVSDLAERDNVDIHTYRIIYECITEVESAMKGMLAPTYKEVTIGHAEVRQTIHVPNVGTIAGCYILDGKVTRNANIRVLRDSVVIFEDKISSLKRFKDDVREVLQSFECGIGLEKFNDIKVGDVLEAFVLEEIKR
;
A
#
# COMPACT_ATOMS: atom_id res chain seq x y z
N ILE A 1 -51.08 7.63 -14.83
CA ILE A 1 -51.60 8.97 -14.47
C ILE A 1 -50.41 9.93 -14.50
N PRO A 2 -50.30 10.82 -15.50
CA PRO A 2 -49.23 11.82 -15.55
C PRO A 2 -49.75 13.25 -15.33
N GLU A 3 -48.99 14.07 -14.61
CA GLU A 3 -49.08 15.54 -14.56
C GLU A 3 -47.64 16.07 -14.46
N SER A 4 -47.07 16.61 -15.55
CA SER A 4 -47.12 18.00 -16.02
C SER A 4 -46.06 18.91 -15.36
N ALA A 5 -45.00 19.23 -16.09
CA ALA A 5 -44.13 20.36 -15.81
C ALA A 5 -43.83 21.13 -17.10
N GLN A 6 -44.40 22.34 -17.18
CA GLN A 6 -44.24 23.31 -18.26
C GLN A 6 -42.87 23.99 -18.19
N THR A 7 -42.16 24.06 -19.32
CA THR A 7 -40.91 24.81 -19.49
C THR A 7 -41.19 26.18 -20.12
N SER A 8 -40.88 27.24 -19.38
CA SER A 8 -41.01 28.64 -19.81
C SER A 8 -39.68 29.15 -20.42
N LYS A 9 -39.74 29.56 -21.71
CA LYS A 9 -38.64 30.22 -22.43
C LYS A 9 -38.72 31.74 -22.21
N GLN A 10 -37.69 32.34 -21.59
CA GLN A 10 -37.52 33.81 -21.55
C GLN A 10 -36.48 34.30 -22.56
N LYS A 11 -36.90 35.27 -23.38
CA LYS A 11 -36.15 35.99 -24.41
C LYS A 11 -35.38 37.16 -23.79
N ILE A 12 -34.09 37.31 -24.09
CA ILE A 12 -33.27 38.48 -23.73
C ILE A 12 -33.33 39.53 -24.85
N LYS A 13 -33.80 40.74 -24.50
CA LYS A 13 -33.88 41.94 -25.36
C LYS A 13 -32.54 42.70 -25.39
N LYS A 14 -32.03 43.01 -26.59
CA LYS A 14 -30.93 43.97 -26.84
C LYS A 14 -31.39 45.41 -26.59
N LYS A 15 -30.65 46.15 -25.76
CA LYS A 15 -30.78 47.61 -25.56
C LYS A 15 -30.01 48.37 -26.66
N LYS A 16 -30.70 49.32 -27.30
CA LYS A 16 -30.16 50.37 -28.18
C LYS A 16 -29.47 51.45 -27.34
N ASN A 17 -28.30 51.93 -27.77
CA ASN A 17 -27.70 53.18 -27.29
C ASN A 17 -27.74 54.23 -28.40
N ARG A 18 -28.05 55.47 -28.00
CA ARG A 18 -28.43 56.63 -28.83
C ARG A 18 -27.20 57.36 -29.37
N ASP A 19 -27.26 57.72 -30.64
CA ASP A 19 -26.37 58.67 -31.33
C ASP A 19 -26.62 60.10 -30.84
N PHE A 20 -25.53 60.86 -30.63
CA PHE A 20 -25.52 62.31 -30.47
C PHE A 20 -25.08 62.95 -31.78
N GLY A 21 -25.92 63.84 -32.31
CA GLY A 21 -25.67 64.61 -33.53
C GLY A 21 -24.75 65.81 -33.28
N GLY A 22 -23.90 66.11 -34.27
CA GLY A 22 -23.08 67.31 -34.37
C GLY A 22 -23.27 68.00 -35.72
N GLU A 23 -23.54 69.31 -35.67
CA GLU A 23 -23.95 70.19 -36.76
C GLU A 23 -22.88 70.52 -37.80
N LYS A 24 -23.38 70.91 -38.99
CA LYS A 24 -22.62 71.37 -40.17
C LYS A 24 -22.25 72.84 -40.05
N ILE A 25 -21.02 73.21 -40.45
CA ILE A 25 -20.71 74.55 -40.98
C ILE A 25 -19.98 74.43 -42.33
N LYS A 26 -20.52 75.15 -43.31
CA LYS A 26 -20.13 75.25 -44.72
C LYS A 26 -18.87 76.11 -44.89
N GLY A 27 -18.01 75.72 -45.84
CA GLY A 27 -16.88 76.52 -46.32
C GLY A 27 -17.06 77.09 -47.74
N GLY A 28 -16.18 78.04 -48.06
CA GLY A 28 -15.76 78.47 -49.40
C GLY A 28 -14.66 79.56 -49.27
N PRO A 29 -13.88 79.91 -50.31
CA PRO A 29 -13.55 79.18 -51.55
C PRO A 29 -12.03 79.16 -51.93
N ARG A 30 -11.67 78.19 -52.78
CA ARG A 30 -10.63 78.15 -53.86
C ARG A 30 -9.17 78.56 -53.62
N GLY A 31 -8.27 77.59 -53.80
CA GLY A 31 -6.87 77.77 -54.21
C GLY A 31 -6.27 76.48 -54.78
N LYS A 32 -5.68 76.54 -55.98
CA LYS A 32 -5.19 75.41 -56.82
C LYS A 32 -3.92 74.75 -56.25
N PHE A 33 -3.85 73.41 -56.21
CA PHE A 33 -2.58 72.64 -56.29
C PHE A 33 -2.83 71.23 -56.89
N ALA A 34 -1.84 70.75 -57.63
CA ALA A 34 -1.83 69.55 -58.49
C ALA A 34 -2.13 68.21 -57.77
N PRO A 35 -2.57 67.15 -58.49
CA PRO A 35 -2.89 65.86 -57.88
C PRO A 35 -1.62 65.11 -57.44
N GLN A 36 -1.35 65.09 -56.14
CA GLN A 36 -0.44 64.11 -55.53
C GLN A 36 -1.16 62.76 -55.43
N GLN A 37 -0.55 61.72 -56.02
CA GLN A 37 -0.93 60.34 -55.84
C GLN A 37 -0.90 59.98 -54.35
N LYS A 38 -2.04 59.55 -53.81
CA LYS A 38 -2.08 58.93 -52.49
C LYS A 38 -1.34 57.58 -52.57
N PRO A 39 -0.38 57.29 -51.68
CA PRO A 39 0.27 55.99 -51.65
C PRO A 39 -0.77 54.90 -51.34
N ILE A 40 -0.78 53.86 -52.16
CA ILE A 40 -1.53 52.63 -51.94
C ILE A 40 -1.01 52.02 -50.63
N PHE A 41 -1.85 51.99 -49.61
CA PHE A 41 -1.56 51.32 -48.35
C PHE A 41 -1.54 49.81 -48.61
N LYS A 42 -0.35 49.23 -48.80
CA LYS A 42 -0.17 47.77 -48.83
C LYS A 42 -0.45 47.23 -47.41
N PRO A 43 -1.45 46.35 -47.20
CA PRO A 43 -1.62 45.72 -45.90
C PRO A 43 -0.38 44.85 -45.61
N LYS A 44 0.25 45.08 -44.46
CA LYS A 44 1.31 44.20 -43.97
C LYS A 44 0.71 42.79 -43.79
N PRO A 45 1.35 41.71 -44.28
CA PRO A 45 0.85 40.37 -44.09
C PRO A 45 0.88 40.04 -42.60
N VAL A 46 -0.29 39.86 -42.00
CA VAL A 46 -0.41 39.32 -40.64
C VAL A 46 -0.01 37.85 -40.74
N GLN A 47 1.17 37.52 -40.22
CA GLN A 47 1.59 36.12 -40.09
C GLN A 47 0.60 35.43 -39.15
N LEU A 48 -0.20 34.50 -39.69
CA LEU A 48 -1.04 33.63 -38.88
C LEU A 48 -0.14 32.82 -37.95
N ARG A 49 -0.48 32.78 -36.67
CA ARG A 49 0.17 31.93 -35.67
C ARG A 49 -0.86 30.89 -35.23
N ILE A 50 -0.47 29.63 -35.20
CA ILE A 50 -1.34 28.52 -34.79
C ILE A 50 -0.68 27.77 -33.64
N SER A 51 -1.48 27.33 -32.67
CA SER A 51 -1.06 26.36 -31.65
C SER A 51 -1.42 24.96 -32.14
N VAL A 52 -0.51 24.00 -32.01
CA VAL A 52 -0.73 22.59 -32.42
C VAL A 52 -0.32 21.66 -31.27
N PRO A 53 -1.18 20.72 -30.82
CA PRO A 53 -0.86 19.73 -29.79
C PRO A 53 0.13 18.66 -30.31
N ASP A 54 0.54 17.72 -29.46
CA ASP A 54 1.48 16.64 -29.82
C ASP A 54 0.98 15.75 -30.97
N GLU A 55 -0.33 15.51 -31.01
CA GLU A 55 -1.02 14.75 -32.06
C GLU A 55 -2.24 15.54 -32.53
N ILE A 56 -2.40 15.71 -33.85
CA ILE A 56 -3.52 16.44 -34.45
C ILE A 56 -4.04 15.70 -35.67
N THR A 57 -5.35 15.75 -35.91
CA THR A 57 -5.89 15.23 -37.19
C THR A 57 -5.63 16.19 -38.33
N VAL A 58 -5.41 15.68 -39.54
CA VAL A 58 -5.18 16.51 -40.75
C VAL A 58 -6.32 17.51 -40.98
N GLY A 59 -7.56 17.12 -40.69
CA GLY A 59 -8.74 17.99 -40.76
C GLY A 59 -8.74 19.13 -39.74
N GLU A 60 -8.31 18.87 -38.51
CA GLU A 60 -8.15 19.91 -37.48
C GLU A 60 -6.98 20.83 -37.78
N LEU A 61 -5.87 20.30 -38.29
CA LEU A 61 -4.72 21.10 -38.72
C LEU A 61 -5.11 22.06 -39.84
N ALA A 62 -5.82 21.59 -40.86
CA ALA A 62 -6.33 22.43 -41.95
C ALA A 62 -7.27 23.53 -41.44
N SER A 63 -8.15 23.18 -40.48
CA SER A 63 -9.07 24.12 -39.86
C SER A 63 -8.32 25.20 -39.05
N ARG A 64 -7.30 24.84 -38.28
CA ARG A 64 -6.46 25.77 -37.51
C ARG A 64 -5.63 26.68 -38.44
N MET A 65 -5.13 26.14 -39.55
CA MET A 65 -4.40 26.87 -40.59
C MET A 65 -5.29 27.75 -41.48
N LYS A 66 -6.62 27.58 -41.41
CA LYS A 66 -7.61 28.21 -42.31
C LYS A 66 -7.36 27.90 -43.79
N THR A 67 -6.88 26.71 -44.09
CA THR A 67 -6.64 26.19 -45.44
C THR A 67 -7.58 25.02 -45.75
N GLN A 68 -7.73 24.66 -47.02
CA GLN A 68 -8.54 23.49 -47.38
C GLN A 68 -7.76 22.21 -47.05
N ALA A 69 -8.43 21.21 -46.45
CA ALA A 69 -7.80 19.92 -46.12
C ALA A 69 -7.12 19.25 -47.32
N GLY A 70 -7.65 19.44 -48.53
CA GLY A 70 -7.03 18.94 -49.77
C GLY A 70 -5.68 19.57 -50.12
N GLU A 71 -5.41 20.81 -49.71
CA GLU A 71 -4.10 21.45 -49.91
C GLU A 71 -3.06 20.93 -48.91
N VAL A 72 -3.48 20.72 -47.66
CA VAL A 72 -2.65 20.14 -46.60
C VAL A 72 -2.26 18.69 -46.96
N ILE A 73 -3.21 17.88 -47.44
CA ILE A 73 -2.96 16.50 -47.90
C ILE A 73 -2.00 16.46 -49.09
N LYS A 74 -2.17 17.33 -50.09
CA LYS A 74 -1.24 17.42 -51.23
C LYS A 74 0.18 17.73 -50.77
N LYS A 75 0.31 18.53 -49.71
CA LYS A 75 1.61 18.94 -49.19
C LYS A 75 2.27 17.84 -48.36
N LEU A 76 1.50 17.17 -47.51
CA LEU A 76 1.91 15.92 -46.83
C LEU A 76 2.41 14.87 -47.83
N MET A 77 1.69 14.67 -48.95
CA MET A 77 2.11 13.77 -50.02
C MET A 77 3.44 14.19 -50.66
N SER A 78 3.67 15.49 -50.85
CA SER A 78 4.95 15.99 -51.41
C SER A 78 6.15 15.76 -50.48
N MET A 79 5.89 15.57 -49.19
CA MET A 79 6.88 15.25 -48.15
C MET A 79 7.00 13.75 -47.89
N GLY A 80 6.29 12.90 -48.64
CA GLY A 80 6.34 11.45 -48.52
C GLY A 80 5.39 10.86 -47.46
N VAL A 81 4.53 11.67 -46.84
CA VAL A 81 3.54 11.22 -45.85
C VAL A 81 2.16 11.10 -46.52
N MET A 82 1.66 9.87 -46.65
CA MET A 82 0.31 9.62 -47.15
C MET A 82 -0.66 9.61 -45.98
N ALA A 83 -1.44 10.69 -45.83
CA ALA A 83 -2.43 10.83 -44.76
C ALA A 83 -3.80 11.26 -45.31
N SER A 84 -4.86 10.70 -44.73
CA SER A 84 -6.26 11.07 -45.00
C SER A 84 -6.78 12.16 -44.04
N VAL A 85 -7.96 12.74 -44.30
CA VAL A 85 -8.49 13.89 -43.53
C VAL A 85 -8.64 13.58 -42.03
N ASN A 86 -8.95 12.33 -41.68
CA ASN A 86 -9.19 11.89 -40.30
C ASN A 86 -7.96 11.24 -39.66
N GLU A 87 -6.84 11.20 -40.37
CA GLU A 87 -5.63 10.57 -39.89
C GLU A 87 -4.89 11.49 -38.92
N VAL A 88 -4.36 10.90 -37.87
CA VAL A 88 -3.61 11.60 -36.83
C VAL A 88 -2.16 11.71 -37.28
N ILE A 89 -1.61 12.92 -37.21
CA ILE A 89 -0.22 13.23 -37.50
C ILE A 89 0.44 13.84 -36.26
N ASP A 90 1.73 13.61 -36.13
CA ASP A 90 2.58 14.10 -35.05
C ASP A 90 2.92 15.59 -35.23
N TYR A 91 3.33 16.22 -34.13
CA TYR A 91 3.70 17.63 -34.09
C TYR A 91 4.81 17.98 -35.10
N ASP A 92 5.81 17.13 -35.29
CA ASP A 92 6.93 17.42 -36.19
C ASP A 92 6.47 17.46 -37.65
N THR A 93 5.65 16.49 -38.05
CA THR A 93 5.01 16.49 -39.38
C THR A 93 4.07 17.70 -39.55
N ALA A 94 3.25 18.01 -38.54
CA ALA A 94 2.34 19.16 -38.58
C ALA A 94 3.10 20.51 -38.63
N TYR A 95 4.24 20.61 -37.94
CA TYR A 95 5.13 21.77 -37.94
C TYR A 95 5.73 22.00 -39.32
N LEU A 96 6.27 20.94 -39.93
CA LEU A 96 6.88 21.02 -41.26
C LEU A 96 5.88 21.45 -42.33
N VAL A 97 4.68 20.87 -42.32
CA VAL A 97 3.62 21.27 -43.25
C VAL A 97 3.25 22.73 -43.04
N ALA A 98 3.08 23.18 -41.79
CA ALA A 98 2.70 24.56 -41.51
C ALA A 98 3.81 25.59 -41.83
N ASP A 99 5.09 25.22 -41.70
CA ASP A 99 6.23 26.06 -42.10
C ASP A 99 6.24 26.31 -43.62
N GLU A 100 5.86 25.31 -44.43
CA GLU A 100 5.72 25.49 -45.88
C GLU A 100 4.59 26.45 -46.26
N PHE A 101 3.54 26.55 -45.45
CA PHE A 101 2.50 27.58 -45.58
C PHE A 101 2.90 28.94 -44.95
N LYS A 102 4.14 29.07 -44.45
CA LYS A 102 4.68 30.26 -43.76
C LYS A 102 3.88 30.65 -42.52
N ILE A 103 3.24 29.68 -41.87
CA ILE A 103 2.48 29.86 -40.64
C ILE A 103 3.40 29.49 -39.48
N LYS A 104 3.60 30.42 -38.54
CA LYS A 104 4.39 30.10 -37.34
C LYS A 104 3.58 29.21 -36.41
N VAL A 105 4.04 27.98 -36.22
CA VAL A 105 3.46 27.04 -35.26
C VAL A 105 4.17 27.20 -33.93
N SER A 106 3.39 27.38 -32.86
CA SER A 106 3.85 27.17 -31.50
C SER A 106 3.29 25.84 -31.00
N LYS A 107 4.10 25.02 -30.34
CA LYS A 107 3.61 23.84 -29.64
C LYS A 107 2.56 24.27 -28.62
N GLU A 108 1.36 23.72 -28.73
CA GLU A 108 0.35 23.85 -27.69
C GLU A 108 0.83 22.97 -26.54
N VAL A 109 1.54 23.57 -25.58
CA VAL A 109 1.78 22.91 -24.31
C VAL A 109 0.41 22.78 -23.67
N VAL A 110 -0.16 21.57 -23.71
CA VAL A 110 -1.33 21.24 -22.90
C VAL A 110 -0.84 21.27 -21.47
N VAL A 111 -0.88 22.47 -20.87
CA VAL A 111 -0.53 22.61 -19.45
C VAL A 111 -1.57 21.79 -18.71
N THR A 112 -1.12 20.67 -18.16
CA THR A 112 -1.99 19.73 -17.45
C THR A 112 -2.63 20.46 -16.26
N ILE A 113 -3.76 19.95 -15.79
CA ILE A 113 -4.42 20.54 -14.61
C ILE A 113 -3.45 20.54 -13.42
N GLU A 114 -2.58 19.53 -13.33
CA GLU A 114 -1.49 19.42 -12.36
C GLU A 114 -0.48 20.57 -12.50
N GLU A 115 0.03 20.84 -13.69
CA GLU A 115 0.97 21.95 -13.91
C GLU A 115 0.36 23.34 -13.66
N LYS A 116 -0.96 23.49 -13.80
CA LYS A 116 -1.65 24.75 -13.44
C LYS A 116 -1.87 24.90 -11.94
N LEU A 117 -2.13 23.80 -11.24
CA LEU A 117 -2.40 23.77 -9.79
C LEU A 117 -1.11 23.80 -8.97
N PHE A 118 -0.05 23.16 -9.45
CA PHE A 118 1.21 22.96 -8.73
C PHE A 118 2.37 23.72 -9.35
N LYS A 119 2.13 24.94 -9.87
CA LYS A 119 3.24 25.77 -10.37
C LYS A 119 4.28 25.95 -9.28
N GLU A 120 5.43 25.29 -9.46
CA GLU A 120 6.60 25.49 -8.62
C GLU A 120 7.27 26.79 -9.06
N ASP A 121 6.79 27.91 -8.54
CA ASP A 121 7.57 29.14 -8.60
C ASP A 121 8.88 28.89 -7.82
N GLU A 122 10.02 29.13 -8.45
CA GLU A 122 11.33 29.05 -7.80
C GLU A 122 11.36 30.02 -6.61
N ASP A 123 11.65 29.49 -5.41
CA ASP A 123 11.76 30.31 -4.21
C ASP A 123 12.95 31.26 -4.34
N LYS A 124 12.76 32.53 -4.02
CA LYS A 124 13.89 33.45 -3.90
C LYS A 124 14.70 33.07 -2.66
N ALA A 125 16.02 33.21 -2.74
CA ALA A 125 16.90 32.93 -1.60
C ALA A 125 16.54 33.73 -0.33
N GLU A 126 15.88 34.88 -0.48
CA GLU A 126 15.43 35.75 0.62
C GLU A 126 14.22 35.18 1.38
N ASP A 127 13.40 34.35 0.74
CA ASP A 127 12.18 33.78 1.33
C ASP A 127 12.45 32.46 2.09
N LEU A 128 13.68 31.93 1.97
CA LEU A 128 14.12 30.70 2.62
C LEU A 128 14.59 30.98 4.05
N ILE A 129 13.82 30.50 5.02
CA ILE A 129 14.06 30.66 6.45
C ILE A 129 14.51 29.32 7.03
N PRO A 130 15.44 29.29 8.02
CA PRO A 130 15.78 28.07 8.74
C PRO A 130 14.54 27.40 9.35
N ARG A 131 14.42 26.08 9.20
CA ARG A 131 13.31 25.29 9.76
C ARG A 131 13.78 24.28 10.79
N ALA A 132 12.86 23.85 11.65
CA ALA A 132 13.09 22.77 12.60
C ALA A 132 13.35 21.45 11.87
N PRO A 133 14.32 20.62 12.31
CA PRO A 133 14.52 19.30 11.75
C PRO A 133 13.36 18.36 12.07
N VAL A 134 13.02 17.52 11.10
CA VAL A 134 12.10 16.39 11.28
C VAL A 134 12.94 15.13 11.46
N VAL A 135 12.74 14.42 12.57
CA VAL A 135 13.59 13.34 13.02
C VAL A 135 12.76 12.07 13.17
N VAL A 136 13.12 11.00 12.48
CA VAL A 136 12.49 9.69 12.66
C VAL A 136 13.28 8.85 13.65
N VAL A 137 12.60 8.14 14.54
CA VAL A 137 13.26 7.20 15.45
C VAL A 137 13.01 5.77 14.99
N MET A 138 14.10 5.06 14.73
CA MET A 138 14.10 3.70 14.17
C MET A 138 14.94 2.74 15.02
N GLY A 139 14.77 1.43 14.80
CA GLY A 139 15.49 0.39 15.54
C GLY A 139 14.65 -0.86 15.79
N HIS A 140 15.25 -1.86 16.43
CA HIS A 140 14.59 -3.12 16.76
C HIS A 140 13.51 -2.96 17.84
N VAL A 141 12.60 -3.94 17.93
CA VAL A 141 11.67 -4.09 19.06
C VAL A 141 12.46 -4.18 20.37
N ASP A 142 11.92 -3.64 21.47
CA ASP A 142 12.51 -3.65 22.81
C ASP A 142 13.88 -2.95 22.99
N HIS A 143 14.40 -2.28 21.97
CA HIS A 143 15.57 -1.39 22.10
C HIS A 143 15.23 -0.06 22.83
N GLY A 144 13.96 0.15 23.20
CA GLY A 144 13.52 1.29 24.00
C GLY A 144 13.31 2.58 23.20
N LYS A 145 12.89 2.50 21.93
CA LYS A 145 12.50 3.66 21.11
C LYS A 145 11.43 4.51 21.78
N THR A 146 10.27 3.91 22.04
CA THR A 146 9.13 4.59 22.69
C THR A 146 9.52 5.09 24.07
N SER A 147 10.34 4.35 24.83
CA SER A 147 10.86 4.79 26.13
C SER A 147 11.78 6.01 26.03
N LEU A 148 12.63 6.07 25.01
CA LEU A 148 13.49 7.23 24.74
C LEU A 148 12.63 8.45 24.40
N LEU A 149 11.61 8.26 23.55
CA LEU A 149 10.68 9.32 23.16
C LEU A 149 9.82 9.80 24.32
N ASP A 150 9.36 8.90 25.19
CA ASP A 150 8.65 9.24 26.42
C ASP A 150 9.54 10.03 27.39
N ALA A 151 10.81 9.65 27.51
CA ALA A 151 11.78 10.38 28.32
C ALA A 151 12.01 11.80 27.77
N ILE A 152 12.10 11.97 26.45
CA ILE A 152 12.23 13.27 25.77
C ILE A 152 10.96 14.12 25.96
N ARG A 153 9.77 13.52 25.81
CA ARG A 153 8.48 14.21 25.95
C ARG A 153 8.11 14.56 27.38
N GLN A 154 8.81 13.99 28.37
CA GLN A 154 8.40 13.97 29.77
C GLN A 154 6.99 13.37 29.97
N THR A 155 6.59 12.44 29.10
CA THR A 155 5.30 11.72 29.13
C THR A 155 5.50 10.22 29.38
N HIS A 156 4.42 9.49 29.64
CA HIS A 156 4.42 8.02 29.76
C HIS A 156 3.33 7.45 28.85
N VAL A 157 3.64 7.29 27.56
CA VAL A 157 2.75 6.70 26.55
C VAL A 157 2.83 5.17 26.57
N THR A 158 3.99 4.59 26.89
CA THR A 158 4.19 3.11 26.91
C THR A 158 3.23 2.35 27.83
N SER A 159 2.65 2.99 28.85
CA SER A 159 1.69 2.38 29.76
C SER A 159 0.26 2.29 29.21
N GLY A 160 -0.07 3.08 28.18
CA GLY A 160 -1.40 3.14 27.57
C GLY A 160 -1.56 2.29 26.28
N GLU A 161 -0.46 1.96 25.61
CA GLU A 161 -0.47 1.19 24.36
C GLU A 161 -0.72 -0.31 24.60
N ALA A 162 -1.58 -0.92 23.76
CA ALA A 162 -1.89 -2.34 23.86
C ALA A 162 -0.65 -3.19 23.55
N GLY A 163 -0.25 -4.04 24.51
CA GLY A 163 0.95 -4.87 24.38
C GLY A 163 2.26 -4.10 24.59
N GLY A 164 2.23 -2.83 25.02
CA GLY A 164 3.43 -2.04 25.30
C GLY A 164 4.28 -1.70 24.06
N ILE A 165 3.69 -1.76 22.87
CA ILE A 165 4.36 -1.50 21.59
C ILE A 165 3.66 -0.40 20.80
N THR A 166 4.45 0.40 20.09
CA THR A 166 3.96 1.44 19.17
C THR A 166 3.55 0.80 17.84
N GLN A 167 2.29 1.01 17.45
CA GLN A 167 1.68 0.40 16.25
C GLN A 167 1.21 1.42 15.20
N HIS A 168 1.28 2.72 15.50
CA HIS A 168 0.93 3.82 14.61
C HIS A 168 2.11 4.79 14.47
N ILE A 169 2.15 5.57 13.39
CA ILE A 169 3.15 6.63 13.29
C ILE A 169 2.65 7.85 14.07
N GLY A 170 3.37 8.23 15.13
CA GLY A 170 3.10 9.42 15.91
C GLY A 170 4.01 10.57 15.50
N ALA A 171 3.49 11.81 15.48
CA ALA A 171 4.29 13.00 15.26
C ALA A 171 4.08 14.01 16.38
N TYR A 172 5.16 14.56 16.94
CA TYR A 172 5.09 15.54 18.02
C TYR A 172 6.30 16.47 18.01
N ARG A 173 6.16 17.64 18.64
CA ARG A 173 7.20 18.69 18.65
C ARG A 173 7.79 18.86 20.06
N VAL A 174 9.11 18.90 20.14
CA VAL A 174 9.87 19.08 21.38
C VAL A 174 10.59 20.42 21.30
N ASN A 175 10.53 21.18 22.38
CA ASN A 175 11.22 22.46 22.52
C ASN A 175 12.48 22.26 23.35
N ILE A 176 13.60 22.77 22.86
CA ILE A 176 14.92 22.67 23.49
C ILE A 176 15.44 24.10 23.72
N GLY A 177 16.00 24.32 24.92
CA GLY A 177 16.53 25.61 25.35
C GLY A 177 15.55 26.44 26.19
N ASP A 178 16.05 27.56 26.73
CA ASP A 178 15.28 28.52 27.51
C ASP A 178 14.34 29.34 26.61
N GLU A 179 13.34 30.03 27.20
CA GLU A 179 12.31 30.81 26.47
C GLU A 179 12.85 31.84 25.45
N LYS A 180 14.14 32.20 25.51
CA LYS A 180 14.78 33.17 24.62
C LYS A 180 15.46 32.56 23.38
N ASP A 181 15.91 31.31 23.44
CA ASP A 181 16.59 30.59 22.34
C ASP A 181 15.91 29.24 22.10
N LYS A 182 14.61 29.32 21.84
CA LYS A 182 13.75 28.15 21.68
C LYS A 182 14.03 27.47 20.33
N LYS A 183 14.82 26.40 20.36
CA LYS A 183 14.99 25.48 19.21
C LYS A 183 13.93 24.40 19.28
N GLU A 184 13.45 23.94 18.13
CA GLU A 184 12.35 22.99 18.06
C GLU A 184 12.75 21.80 17.19
N ILE A 185 12.35 20.60 17.59
CA ILE A 185 12.56 19.35 16.86
C ILE A 185 11.22 18.66 16.72
N THR A 186 10.90 18.19 15.51
CA THR A 186 9.71 17.38 15.26
C THR A 186 10.13 15.92 15.19
N PHE A 187 9.60 15.08 16.07
CA PHE A 187 9.87 13.64 16.08
C PHE A 187 8.75 12.87 15.40
N LEU A 188 9.12 11.89 14.58
CA LEU A 188 8.27 10.84 14.06
C LEU A 188 8.61 9.53 14.75
N ASP A 189 7.67 9.00 15.53
CA ASP A 189 7.77 7.69 16.17
C ASP A 189 7.29 6.62 15.19
N THR A 190 8.16 5.67 14.82
CA THR A 190 7.82 4.59 13.89
C THR A 190 7.80 3.22 14.58
N PRO A 191 6.86 2.34 14.23
CA PRO A 191 6.83 0.98 14.75
C PRO A 191 8.10 0.18 14.45
N GLY A 192 8.63 -0.50 15.47
CA GLY A 192 9.87 -1.29 15.36
C GLY A 192 9.74 -2.66 14.71
N HIS A 193 8.52 -3.18 14.61
CA HIS A 193 8.29 -4.57 14.24
C HIS A 193 8.36 -4.76 12.72
N ALA A 194 8.98 -5.86 12.28
CA ALA A 194 9.05 -6.31 10.88
C ALA A 194 7.74 -6.12 10.07
N ALA A 195 6.57 -6.35 10.67
CA ALA A 195 5.27 -6.22 10.00
C ALA A 195 4.99 -4.80 9.45
N PHE A 196 5.65 -3.77 10.00
CA PHE A 196 5.46 -2.35 9.65
C PHE A 196 6.60 -1.78 8.80
N THR A 197 7.13 -2.57 7.87
CA THR A 197 8.22 -2.18 6.96
C THR A 197 7.87 -0.90 6.17
N GLU A 198 6.68 -0.84 5.57
CA GLU A 198 6.22 0.31 4.78
C GLU A 198 6.15 1.60 5.62
N MET A 199 5.73 1.49 6.87
CA MET A 199 5.69 2.64 7.79
C MET A 199 7.09 3.19 8.09
N ARG A 200 8.10 2.33 8.21
CA ARG A 200 9.49 2.75 8.37
C ARG A 200 10.04 3.42 7.11
N ALA A 201 9.82 2.82 5.94
CA ALA A 201 10.25 3.39 4.67
C ALA A 201 9.62 4.78 4.46
N ARG A 202 8.32 4.92 4.77
CA ARG A 202 7.62 6.20 4.74
C ARG A 202 8.22 7.20 5.73
N GLY A 203 8.49 6.77 6.96
CA GLY A 203 9.16 7.59 7.97
C GLY A 203 10.50 8.13 7.47
N ALA A 204 11.38 7.27 6.96
CA ALA A 204 12.69 7.67 6.43
C ALA A 204 12.57 8.74 5.33
N ASN A 205 11.71 8.51 4.34
CA ASN A 205 11.56 9.42 3.19
C ASN A 205 11.03 10.81 3.55
N ILE A 206 10.34 10.95 4.69
CA ILE A 206 9.71 12.21 5.11
C ILE A 206 10.66 13.05 5.98
N THR A 207 11.67 12.43 6.59
CA THR A 207 12.50 13.04 7.61
C THR A 207 13.84 13.54 7.10
N ASP A 208 14.38 14.51 7.81
CA ASP A 208 15.68 15.10 7.53
C ASP A 208 16.82 14.30 8.18
N ILE A 209 16.55 13.67 9.34
CA ILE A 209 17.53 12.91 10.13
C ILE A 209 16.88 11.64 10.69
N ALA A 210 17.60 10.52 10.68
CA ALA A 210 17.17 9.27 11.30
C ALA A 210 17.96 8.98 12.57
N VAL A 211 17.27 8.79 13.71
CA VAL A 211 17.87 8.35 14.96
C VAL A 211 17.69 6.83 15.09
N LEU A 212 18.79 6.10 14.99
CA LEU A 212 18.84 4.65 15.15
C LEU A 212 19.08 4.28 16.61
N VAL A 213 18.07 3.70 17.26
CA VAL A 213 18.16 3.24 18.65
C VAL A 213 18.65 1.80 18.70
N VAL A 214 19.83 1.60 19.30
CA VAL A 214 20.45 0.29 19.45
C VAL A 214 20.68 0.00 20.92
N SER A 215 20.28 -1.17 21.39
CA SER A 215 20.48 -1.56 22.79
C SER A 215 21.94 -1.92 23.04
N ALA A 216 22.53 -1.40 24.12
CA ALA A 216 23.92 -1.65 24.50
C ALA A 216 24.21 -3.12 24.92
N ASP A 217 23.18 -3.86 25.31
CA ASP A 217 23.23 -5.27 25.70
C ASP A 217 22.94 -6.22 24.52
N ASP A 218 21.96 -5.89 23.68
CA ASP A 218 21.55 -6.75 22.55
C ASP A 218 22.45 -6.56 21.31
N GLY A 219 22.85 -5.33 21.01
CA GLY A 219 23.62 -4.99 19.80
C GLY A 219 22.78 -4.86 18.53
N VAL A 220 23.41 -5.07 17.37
CA VAL A 220 22.76 -4.89 16.07
C VAL A 220 21.94 -6.13 15.70
N MET A 221 20.61 -5.96 15.67
CA MET A 221 19.63 -7.00 15.35
C MET A 221 19.10 -6.89 13.90
N PRO A 222 18.44 -7.91 13.34
CA PRO A 222 17.95 -7.89 11.95
C PRO A 222 17.05 -6.69 11.60
N GLN A 223 16.17 -6.25 12.51
CA GLN A 223 15.32 -5.06 12.27
C GLN A 223 16.12 -3.76 12.34
N THR A 224 17.23 -3.73 13.10
CA THR A 224 18.17 -2.62 13.08
C THR A 224 18.83 -2.51 11.71
N VAL A 225 19.24 -3.64 11.12
CA VAL A 225 19.80 -3.68 9.76
C VAL A 225 18.78 -3.20 8.72
N GLU A 226 17.52 -3.63 8.86
CA GLU A 226 16.44 -3.16 7.99
C GLU A 226 16.23 -1.64 8.10
N ALA A 227 16.23 -1.09 9.31
CA ALA A 227 16.14 0.35 9.54
C ALA A 227 17.32 1.12 8.92
N ILE A 228 18.55 0.59 9.03
CA ILE A 228 19.74 1.17 8.38
C ILE A 228 19.54 1.21 6.86
N ASN A 229 19.03 0.12 6.27
CA ASN A 229 18.81 0.05 4.83
C ASN A 229 17.75 1.05 4.36
N HIS A 230 16.65 1.25 5.10
CA HIS A 230 15.63 2.25 4.76
C HIS A 230 16.17 3.67 4.83
N ALA A 231 16.91 4.01 5.89
CA ALA A 231 17.51 5.33 6.03
C ALA A 231 18.56 5.60 4.93
N LYS A 232 19.41 4.61 4.59
CA LYS A 232 20.35 4.71 3.46
C LYS A 232 19.64 4.84 2.11
N ALA A 233 18.57 4.09 1.89
CA ALA A 233 17.80 4.17 0.65
C ALA A 233 17.11 5.53 0.46
N ALA A 234 16.74 6.18 1.57
CA ALA A 234 16.17 7.52 1.61
C ALA A 234 17.23 8.64 1.66
N ASP A 235 18.53 8.31 1.59
CA ASP A 235 19.66 9.26 1.72
C ASP A 235 19.57 10.13 2.99
N THR A 236 19.06 9.55 4.07
CA THR A 236 18.83 10.25 5.34
C THR A 236 20.03 10.04 6.27
N PRO A 237 20.69 11.11 6.76
CA PRO A 237 21.76 11.03 7.75
C PRO A 237 21.33 10.28 9.02
N ILE A 238 22.20 9.39 9.50
CA ILE A 238 21.91 8.51 10.64
C ILE A 238 22.69 8.95 11.88
N ILE A 239 21.98 9.17 12.99
CA ILE A 239 22.54 9.37 14.33
C ILE A 239 22.21 8.13 15.15
N VAL A 240 23.20 7.54 15.81
CA VAL A 240 23.01 6.32 16.61
C VAL A 240 22.87 6.66 18.08
N ALA A 241 21.74 6.29 18.68
CA ALA A 241 21.51 6.35 20.11
C ALA A 241 21.71 4.95 20.74
N ILE A 242 22.83 4.77 21.45
CA ILE A 242 23.15 3.52 22.14
C ILE A 242 22.43 3.50 23.50
N ASN A 243 21.29 2.83 23.57
CA ASN A 243 20.37 2.87 24.70
C ASN A 243 20.65 1.77 25.75
N LYS A 244 19.97 1.84 26.90
CA LYS A 244 20.08 0.91 28.05
C LYS A 244 21.45 0.91 28.73
N MET A 245 22.15 2.05 28.73
CA MET A 245 23.42 2.24 29.46
C MET A 245 23.31 2.08 30.99
N ASP A 246 22.09 1.95 31.52
CA ASP A 246 21.83 1.62 32.92
C ASP A 246 22.02 0.14 33.27
N ARG A 247 22.04 -0.76 32.29
CA ARG A 247 22.21 -2.21 32.51
C ARG A 247 23.68 -2.57 32.78
N THR A 248 23.88 -3.57 33.64
CA THR A 248 25.23 -4.03 34.02
C THR A 248 26.00 -4.70 32.88
N GLY A 249 25.30 -5.22 31.87
CA GLY A 249 25.89 -5.82 30.66
C GLY A 249 25.97 -4.87 29.46
N ALA A 250 25.81 -3.56 29.65
CA ALA A 250 25.88 -2.58 28.57
C ALA A 250 27.32 -2.45 28.05
N ASP A 251 27.53 -2.72 26.76
CA ASP A 251 28.82 -2.60 26.09
C ASP A 251 28.70 -1.72 24.82
N PRO A 252 28.92 -0.40 24.93
CA PRO A 252 28.80 0.51 23.79
C PRO A 252 29.88 0.29 22.73
N GLU A 253 31.06 -0.20 23.12
CA GLU A 253 32.17 -0.44 22.18
C GLU A 253 31.86 -1.61 21.26
N LYS A 254 31.25 -2.68 21.79
CA LYS A 254 30.75 -3.79 20.97
C LYS A 254 29.75 -3.30 19.92
N VAL A 255 28.80 -2.44 20.30
CA VAL A 255 27.81 -1.88 19.37
C VAL A 255 28.48 -1.06 18.26
N LYS A 256 29.41 -0.17 18.63
CA LYS A 256 30.19 0.61 17.65
C LYS A 256 30.93 -0.29 16.65
N GLN A 257 31.57 -1.36 17.12
CA GLN A 257 32.23 -2.33 16.24
C GLN A 257 31.25 -3.02 15.29
N GLU A 258 30.07 -3.43 15.77
CA GLU A 258 29.07 -4.07 14.92
C GLU A 258 28.51 -3.14 13.83
N LEU A 259 28.35 -1.85 14.14
CA LEU A 259 27.85 -0.84 13.19
C LEU A 259 28.80 -0.60 12.01
N THR A 260 30.11 -0.73 12.21
CA THR A 260 31.09 -0.59 11.12
C THR A 260 30.90 -1.60 9.99
N LYS A 261 30.31 -2.77 10.27
CA LYS A 261 29.98 -3.79 9.24
C LYS A 261 28.91 -3.31 8.27
N TYR A 262 28.17 -2.27 8.64
CA TYR A 262 27.09 -1.66 7.88
C TYR A 262 27.45 -0.25 7.42
N ASP A 263 28.74 0.04 7.26
CA ASP A 263 29.30 1.35 6.86
C ASP A 263 28.91 2.52 7.77
N LEU A 264 28.54 2.24 9.02
CA LEU A 264 28.31 3.26 10.04
C LEU A 264 29.53 3.33 10.93
N VAL A 265 30.46 4.22 10.58
CA VAL A 265 31.73 4.40 11.30
C VAL A 265 31.59 5.56 12.29
N PRO A 266 31.84 5.34 13.59
CA PRO A 266 31.76 6.40 14.59
C PRO A 266 32.73 7.56 14.32
N GLU A 267 32.32 8.80 14.64
CA GLU A 267 33.17 10.00 14.53
C GLU A 267 34.50 9.88 15.29
N GLU A 268 34.51 9.21 16.45
CA GLU A 268 35.71 8.97 17.25
C GLU A 268 36.79 8.16 16.51
N TRP A 269 36.40 7.40 15.49
CA TRP A 269 37.29 6.58 14.66
C TRP A 269 37.57 7.23 13.30
N GLY A 270 37.16 8.49 13.11
CA GLY A 270 37.32 9.24 11.87
C GLY A 270 36.20 9.00 10.85
N GLY A 271 35.06 8.44 11.27
CA GLY A 271 33.85 8.34 10.45
C GLY A 271 32.96 9.58 10.54
N ASP A 272 31.73 9.44 10.03
CA ASP A 272 30.69 10.47 9.94
C ASP A 272 29.47 10.19 10.83
N THR A 273 29.39 9.00 11.43
CA THR A 273 28.23 8.58 12.21
C THR A 273 28.35 9.04 13.66
N ILE A 274 27.47 9.95 14.08
CA ILE A 274 27.39 10.41 15.47
C ILE A 274 26.82 9.27 16.33
N CYS A 275 27.58 8.82 17.34
CA CYS A 275 27.18 7.77 18.27
C CYS A 275 27.07 8.32 19.70
N VAL A 276 25.85 8.38 20.25
CA VAL A 276 25.60 8.94 21.59
C VAL A 276 25.11 7.83 22.54
N PRO A 277 25.82 7.57 23.66
CA PRO A 277 25.36 6.66 24.69
C PRO A 277 24.26 7.30 25.55
N VAL A 278 23.10 6.63 25.66
CA VAL A 278 21.92 7.13 26.38
C VAL A 278 21.31 6.08 27.32
N SER A 279 20.61 6.54 28.34
CA SER A 279 19.69 5.71 29.13
C SER A 279 18.34 6.41 29.20
N ALA A 280 17.34 5.84 28.52
CA ALA A 280 15.96 6.31 28.60
C ALA A 280 15.40 6.23 30.03
N LEU A 281 15.77 5.20 30.80
CA LEU A 281 15.28 4.99 32.16
C LEU A 281 15.89 5.98 33.17
N LYS A 282 17.22 6.15 33.15
CA LYS A 282 17.93 7.10 34.04
C LYS A 282 17.90 8.54 33.53
N ARG A 283 17.40 8.76 32.30
CA ARG A 283 17.39 10.05 31.60
C ARG A 283 18.78 10.68 31.49
N THR A 284 19.78 9.87 31.17
CA THR A 284 21.16 10.34 30.97
C THR A 284 21.51 10.33 29.48
N GLY A 285 22.26 11.34 29.01
CA GLY A 285 22.71 11.45 27.62
C GLY A 285 21.66 11.95 26.63
N ILE A 286 20.42 12.18 27.07
CA ILE A 286 19.33 12.68 26.20
C ILE A 286 19.62 14.11 25.73
N ASP A 287 20.05 15.00 26.63
CA ASP A 287 20.38 16.38 26.26
C ASP A 287 21.49 16.44 25.19
N GLN A 288 22.53 15.61 25.36
CA GLN A 288 23.60 15.48 24.37
C GLN A 288 23.08 14.96 23.03
N LEU A 289 22.18 13.96 23.03
CA LEU A 289 21.56 13.47 21.79
C LEU A 289 20.79 14.58 21.07
N LEU A 290 20.00 15.36 21.82
CA LEU A 290 19.23 16.47 21.27
C LEU A 290 20.12 17.60 20.71
N GLU A 291 21.21 17.93 21.40
CA GLU A 291 22.22 18.88 20.91
C GLU A 291 22.87 18.42 19.61
N MET A 292 23.25 17.14 19.52
CA MET A 292 23.86 16.57 18.31
C MET A 292 22.90 16.55 17.12
N ILE A 293 21.60 16.28 17.36
CA ILE A 293 20.57 16.37 16.32
C ILE A 293 20.48 17.80 15.79
N LEU A 294 20.47 18.81 16.67
CA LEU A 294 20.42 20.22 16.28
C LEU A 294 21.68 20.63 15.50
N LEU A 295 22.85 20.18 15.93
CA LEU A 295 24.12 20.44 15.23
C LEU A 295 24.11 19.84 13.82
N SER A 296 23.66 18.58 13.69
CA SER A 296 23.51 17.93 12.39
C SER A 296 22.52 18.68 11.49
N ALA A 297 21.42 19.19 12.04
CA ALA A 297 20.44 19.97 11.30
C ALA A 297 21.01 21.31 10.79
N GLU A 298 21.87 21.96 11.58
CA GLU A 298 22.57 23.19 11.18
C GLU A 298 23.56 22.93 10.04
N MET A 299 24.28 21.80 10.06
CA MET A 299 25.16 21.41 8.95
C MET A 299 24.41 21.11 7.65
N LEU A 300 23.19 20.57 7.74
CA LEU A 300 22.33 20.31 6.58
C LEU A 300 21.69 21.58 6.00
N GLU A 301 21.84 22.73 6.66
CA GLU A 301 21.24 24.02 6.27
C GLU A 301 19.75 23.93 5.93
N LEU A 302 18.96 23.25 6.77
CA LEU A 302 17.53 23.02 6.52
C LEU A 302 16.76 24.33 6.40
N LYS A 303 16.21 24.60 5.21
CA LYS A 303 15.43 25.80 4.88
C LYS A 303 14.04 25.45 4.37
N ALA A 304 13.07 26.34 4.60
CA ALA A 304 11.76 26.32 3.94
C ALA A 304 11.24 27.74 3.74
N ASN A 305 10.24 27.90 2.88
CA ASN A 305 9.55 29.16 2.63
C ASN A 305 8.15 29.13 3.28
N PRO A 306 7.93 29.81 4.42
CA PRO A 306 6.61 29.83 5.06
C PRO A 306 5.55 30.63 4.31
N SER A 307 5.94 31.49 3.36
CA SER A 307 5.04 32.45 2.72
C SER A 307 4.27 31.88 1.53
N ARG A 308 4.59 30.66 1.09
CA ARG A 308 3.90 29.98 0.00
C ARG A 308 2.75 29.09 0.48
N SER A 309 1.95 28.61 -0.48
CA SER A 309 0.92 27.61 -0.22
C SER A 309 1.51 26.33 0.37
N ALA A 310 0.82 25.75 1.35
CA ALA A 310 1.35 24.60 2.07
C ALA A 310 1.48 23.39 1.15
N LYS A 311 2.64 22.73 1.23
CA LYS A 311 2.95 21.43 0.66
C LYS A 311 3.49 20.55 1.77
N GLY A 312 3.09 19.29 1.78
CA GLY A 312 3.57 18.35 2.77
C GLY A 312 3.07 16.94 2.52
N VAL A 313 3.05 16.13 3.56
CA VAL A 313 2.77 14.70 3.46
C VAL A 313 1.79 14.25 4.55
N VAL A 314 0.92 13.31 4.20
CA VAL A 314 0.04 12.62 5.14
C VAL A 314 0.86 11.57 5.89
N ILE A 315 0.99 11.71 7.20
CA ILE A 315 1.69 10.73 8.05
C ILE A 315 0.78 9.52 8.29
N GLU A 316 -0.44 9.78 8.75
CA GLU A 316 -1.42 8.79 9.17
C GLU A 316 -2.83 9.34 8.90
N ALA A 317 -3.80 8.46 8.65
CA ALA A 317 -5.18 8.86 8.46
C ALA A 317 -6.14 7.85 9.10
N LYS A 318 -7.26 8.36 9.62
CA LYS A 318 -8.28 7.57 10.34
C LYS A 318 -9.68 8.10 10.11
N LEU A 319 -10.68 7.24 10.34
CA LEU A 319 -12.09 7.61 10.32
C LEU A 319 -12.63 7.68 11.75
N ASP A 320 -12.95 8.89 12.21
CA ASP A 320 -13.44 9.12 13.57
C ASP A 320 -14.98 9.21 13.62
N LYS A 321 -15.58 8.53 14.61
CA LYS A 321 -17.03 8.54 14.86
C LYS A 321 -17.47 9.88 15.46
N GLY A 322 -17.59 10.90 14.60
CA GLY A 322 -18.11 12.22 14.94
C GLY A 322 -17.35 13.35 14.25
N ARG A 323 -16.03 13.21 14.11
CA ARG A 323 -15.18 14.19 13.40
C ARG A 323 -15.08 13.90 11.89
N GLY A 324 -15.46 12.70 11.45
CA GLY A 324 -15.36 12.27 10.05
C GLY A 324 -13.95 11.83 9.69
N PRO A 325 -13.52 11.95 8.42
CA PRO A 325 -12.15 11.67 8.00
C PRO A 325 -11.17 12.65 8.65
N VAL A 326 -10.18 12.10 9.35
CA VAL A 326 -9.14 12.84 10.05
C VAL A 326 -7.78 12.39 9.50
N GLY A 327 -6.91 13.35 9.17
CA GLY A 327 -5.55 13.07 8.71
C GLY A 327 -4.53 13.78 9.58
N THR A 328 -3.48 13.08 10.00
CA THR A 328 -2.29 13.70 10.58
C THR A 328 -1.34 14.02 9.44
N VAL A 329 -1.02 15.30 9.25
CA VAL A 329 -0.17 15.77 8.16
C VAL A 329 1.06 16.49 8.70
N LEU A 330 2.16 16.39 7.98
CA LEU A 330 3.38 17.15 8.23
C LEU A 330 3.56 18.19 7.13
N VAL A 331 3.54 19.46 7.50
CA VAL A 331 3.81 20.57 6.57
C VAL A 331 5.32 20.61 6.31
N GLN A 332 5.73 20.46 5.05
CA GLN A 332 7.16 20.53 4.66
C GLN A 332 7.54 21.93 4.18
N ASN A 333 6.67 22.58 3.41
CA ASN A 333 6.89 23.92 2.89
C ASN A 333 5.59 24.73 2.91
N GLY A 334 5.67 26.05 2.99
CA GLY A 334 4.51 26.93 3.12
C GLY A 334 3.84 26.90 4.49
N THR A 335 2.70 27.60 4.59
CA THR A 335 1.89 27.64 5.81
C THR A 335 0.47 27.16 5.52
N LEU A 336 0.00 26.17 6.28
CA LEU A 336 -1.35 25.63 6.21
C LEU A 336 -2.26 26.41 7.16
N ARG A 337 -3.43 26.84 6.68
CA ARG A 337 -4.39 27.61 7.47
C ARG A 337 -5.75 26.94 7.55
N GLU A 338 -6.48 27.26 8.63
CA GLU A 338 -7.88 26.85 8.73
C GLU A 338 -8.70 27.49 7.61
N GLY A 339 -9.47 26.68 6.90
CA GLY A 339 -10.30 27.09 5.77
C GLY A 339 -9.66 26.85 4.41
N ASP A 340 -8.39 26.46 4.33
CA ASP A 340 -7.70 26.14 3.08
C ASP A 340 -8.29 24.89 2.42
N TYR A 341 -8.24 24.87 1.09
CA TYR A 341 -8.58 23.68 0.30
C TYR A 341 -7.31 22.89 0.02
N ILE A 342 -7.38 21.59 0.29
CA ILE A 342 -6.25 20.68 0.12
C ILE A 342 -6.63 19.54 -0.80
N ILE A 343 -5.65 19.11 -1.60
CA ILE A 343 -5.67 17.86 -2.34
C ILE A 343 -4.61 16.97 -1.73
N ALA A 344 -4.98 15.76 -1.31
CA ALA A 344 -4.08 14.72 -0.83
C ALA A 344 -4.37 13.44 -1.65
N GLY A 345 -3.43 13.07 -2.52
CA GLY A 345 -3.60 11.91 -3.43
C GLY A 345 -4.87 12.01 -4.28
N THR A 346 -5.84 11.13 -4.00
CA THR A 346 -7.16 11.04 -4.64
C THR A 346 -8.28 11.70 -3.84
N THR A 347 -7.95 12.49 -2.83
CA THR A 347 -8.92 13.09 -1.93
C THR A 347 -8.80 14.61 -1.97
N VAL A 348 -9.95 15.29 -1.97
CA VAL A 348 -10.03 16.74 -1.85
C VAL A 348 -10.90 17.10 -0.64
N GLY A 349 -10.54 18.17 0.05
CA GLY A 349 -11.32 18.65 1.17
C GLY A 349 -10.98 20.08 1.56
N ARG A 350 -11.80 20.62 2.46
CA ARG A 350 -11.57 21.93 3.06
C ARG A 350 -11.23 21.72 4.53
N VAL A 351 -10.09 22.25 4.96
CA VAL A 351 -9.66 22.16 6.36
C VAL A 351 -10.63 22.94 7.24
N ARG A 352 -11.38 22.23 8.08
CA ARG A 352 -12.39 22.81 8.99
C ARG A 352 -11.83 23.09 10.37
N VAL A 353 -10.97 22.21 10.85
CA VAL A 353 -10.37 22.28 12.17
C VAL A 353 -8.97 21.71 12.05
N MET A 354 -8.02 22.36 12.71
CA MET A 354 -6.66 21.88 12.87
C MET A 354 -6.34 21.78 14.36
N THR A 355 -5.72 20.67 14.76
CA THR A 355 -5.28 20.43 16.15
C THR A 355 -3.83 19.98 16.18
N ASN A 356 -3.07 20.46 17.17
CA ASN A 356 -1.67 20.04 17.37
C ASN A 356 -1.60 18.64 18.03
N ASP A 357 -0.37 18.18 18.29
CA ASP A 357 -0.06 16.91 18.95
C ASP A 357 -0.59 16.79 20.40
N LYS A 358 -0.90 17.93 21.03
CA LYS A 358 -1.48 18.02 22.39
C LYS A 358 -3.02 18.06 22.39
N GLY A 359 -3.64 18.15 21.21
CA GLY A 359 -5.08 18.29 21.05
C GLY A 359 -5.60 19.74 21.13
N ASP A 360 -4.71 20.72 21.23
CA ASP A 360 -5.09 22.14 21.19
C ASP A 360 -5.38 22.57 19.76
N LYS A 361 -6.39 23.42 19.58
CA LYS A 361 -6.73 23.99 18.27
C LYS A 361 -5.67 24.98 17.82
N VAL A 362 -5.28 24.89 16.56
CA VAL A 362 -4.32 25.80 15.91
C VAL A 362 -4.94 26.41 14.65
N ASN A 363 -4.65 27.68 14.38
CA ASN A 363 -5.20 28.38 13.20
C ASN A 363 -4.23 28.35 12.00
N GLU A 364 -2.93 28.23 12.28
CA GLU A 364 -1.86 28.20 11.28
C GLU A 364 -0.84 27.13 11.66
N ALA A 365 -0.30 26.42 10.66
CA ALA A 365 0.77 25.44 10.81
C ALA A 365 1.84 25.72 9.75
N GLY A 366 3.03 26.15 10.21
CA GLY A 366 4.17 26.43 9.34
C GLY A 366 5.01 25.18 9.01
N PRO A 367 6.18 25.35 8.38
CA PRO A 367 7.07 24.24 8.03
C PRO A 367 7.53 23.42 9.25
N SER A 368 7.70 22.11 9.02
CA SER A 368 8.04 21.10 10.02
C SER A 368 7.03 20.97 11.17
N PHE A 369 5.81 21.49 11.03
CA PHE A 369 4.77 21.42 12.06
C PHE A 369 3.82 20.25 11.78
N PRO A 370 3.70 19.25 12.68
CA PRO A 370 2.71 18.19 12.55
C PRO A 370 1.34 18.69 13.02
N VAL A 371 0.30 18.46 12.23
CA VAL A 371 -1.05 18.91 12.54
C VAL A 371 -2.09 17.88 12.14
N GLU A 372 -3.08 17.65 12.99
CA GLU A 372 -4.24 16.82 12.70
C GLU A 372 -5.32 17.70 12.05
N ILE A 373 -5.70 17.36 10.82
CA ILE A 373 -6.64 18.08 9.99
C ILE A 373 -7.97 17.32 9.86
N MET A 374 -9.06 18.07 9.84
CA MET A 374 -10.41 17.55 9.62
C MET A 374 -11.10 18.27 8.47
N GLY A 375 -12.00 17.57 7.76
CA GLY A 375 -12.80 18.14 6.67
C GLY A 375 -12.45 17.63 5.28
N LEU A 376 -11.67 16.54 5.20
CA LEU A 376 -11.49 15.76 3.98
C LEU A 376 -12.78 15.01 3.62
N SER A 377 -13.01 14.80 2.32
CA SER A 377 -14.18 14.06 1.83
C SER A 377 -14.09 12.57 2.13
N GLU A 378 -12.89 12.00 2.00
CA GLU A 378 -12.56 10.60 2.25
C GLU A 378 -11.29 10.52 3.11
N VAL A 379 -10.97 9.32 3.60
CA VAL A 379 -9.70 9.09 4.31
C VAL A 379 -8.59 9.04 3.26
N PRO A 380 -7.59 9.94 3.28
CA PRO A 380 -6.47 9.91 2.34
C PRO A 380 -5.57 8.70 2.60
N ASN A 381 -4.78 8.30 1.60
CA ASN A 381 -3.78 7.27 1.84
C ASN A 381 -2.64 7.85 2.66
N ALA A 382 -2.07 7.02 3.52
CA ALA A 382 -0.94 7.45 4.31
C ALA A 382 0.31 7.47 3.40
N GLY A 383 1.12 8.53 3.49
CA GLY A 383 2.22 8.83 2.58
C GLY A 383 1.85 9.70 1.37
N ASP A 384 0.57 10.02 1.17
CA ASP A 384 0.16 10.92 0.09
C ASP A 384 0.74 12.32 0.29
N ILE A 385 1.25 12.90 -0.79
CA ILE A 385 1.63 14.32 -0.81
C ILE A 385 0.36 15.15 -0.86
N PHE A 386 0.25 16.12 0.05
CA PHE A 386 -0.82 17.09 0.02
C PHE A 386 -0.32 18.46 -0.44
N ASN A 387 -1.20 19.18 -1.13
CA ASN A 387 -0.97 20.53 -1.61
C ASN A 387 -2.21 21.39 -1.36
N VAL A 388 -1.99 22.61 -0.87
CA VAL A 388 -3.03 23.64 -0.79
C VAL A 388 -3.28 24.21 -2.17
N VAL A 389 -4.55 24.30 -2.54
CA VAL A 389 -5.01 24.78 -3.85
C VAL A 389 -5.98 25.94 -3.70
N ALA A 390 -5.89 26.91 -4.61
CA ALA A 390 -6.76 28.08 -4.59
C ALA A 390 -8.14 27.81 -5.23
N ASP A 391 -8.21 26.94 -6.24
CA ASP A 391 -9.44 26.65 -6.99
C ASP A 391 -9.98 25.24 -6.70
N GLU A 392 -11.08 25.19 -5.93
CA GLU A 392 -11.80 23.95 -5.57
C GLU A 392 -12.29 23.17 -6.80
N ARG A 393 -12.67 23.85 -7.89
CA ARG A 393 -13.26 23.18 -9.05
C ARG A 393 -12.22 22.40 -9.82
N MET A 394 -11.07 23.02 -10.10
CA MET A 394 -9.94 22.35 -10.74
C MET A 394 -9.41 21.21 -9.88
N ALA A 395 -9.40 21.39 -8.56
CA ALA A 395 -9.00 20.36 -7.61
C ALA A 395 -9.87 19.09 -7.70
N LYS A 396 -11.19 19.26 -7.77
CA LYS A 396 -12.14 18.15 -7.93
C LYS A 396 -11.97 17.44 -9.26
N GLU A 397 -11.82 18.18 -10.35
CA GLU A 397 -11.61 17.60 -11.69
C GLU A 397 -10.32 16.78 -11.75
N LEU A 398 -9.24 17.26 -11.12
CA LEU A 398 -7.99 16.51 -11.02
C LEU A 398 -8.16 15.20 -10.25
N VAL A 399 -8.85 15.25 -9.10
CA VAL A 399 -9.11 14.06 -8.29
C VAL A 399 -9.95 13.04 -9.06
N ASP A 400 -10.98 13.48 -9.77
CA ASP A 400 -11.82 12.58 -10.59
C ASP A 400 -11.01 11.91 -11.70
N GLN A 401 -10.08 12.65 -12.33
CA GLN A 401 -9.14 12.09 -13.31
C GLN A 401 -8.21 11.03 -12.68
N ARG A 402 -7.64 11.31 -11.49
CA ARG A 402 -6.79 10.35 -10.75
C ARG A 402 -7.56 9.08 -10.38
N LYS A 403 -8.76 9.22 -9.81
CA LYS A 403 -9.64 8.07 -9.47
C LYS A 403 -10.00 7.24 -10.70
N HIS A 404 -10.26 7.87 -11.84
CA HIS A 404 -10.57 7.15 -13.07
C HIS A 404 -9.34 6.39 -13.60
N LYS A 405 -8.15 7.01 -13.53
CA LYS A 405 -6.89 6.36 -13.92
C LYS A 405 -6.57 5.15 -13.04
N GLU A 406 -6.66 5.29 -11.72
CA GLU A 406 -6.44 4.18 -10.78
C GLU A 406 -7.42 3.03 -11.00
N LYS A 407 -8.71 3.32 -11.20
CA LYS A 407 -9.70 2.29 -11.54
C LYS A 407 -9.33 1.57 -12.84
N GLN A 408 -8.92 2.29 -13.87
CA GLN A 408 -8.49 1.68 -15.12
C GLN A 408 -7.23 0.82 -14.95
N GLU A 409 -6.29 1.23 -14.11
CA GLU A 409 -5.08 0.46 -13.79
C GLU A 409 -5.42 -0.81 -13.01
N GLN A 410 -6.32 -0.74 -12.03
CA GLN A 410 -6.86 -1.92 -11.33
C GLN A 410 -7.55 -2.89 -12.29
N PHE A 411 -8.46 -2.39 -13.15
CA PHE A 411 -9.12 -3.24 -14.16
C PHE A 411 -8.12 -3.85 -15.15
N LYS A 412 -7.05 -3.14 -15.51
CA LYS A 412 -5.97 -3.68 -16.36
C LYS A 412 -5.13 -4.74 -15.65
N ALA A 413 -4.88 -4.58 -14.34
CA ALA A 413 -4.18 -5.57 -13.55
C ALA A 413 -5.00 -6.85 -13.39
N GLU A 414 -6.31 -6.72 -13.15
CA GLU A 414 -7.25 -7.85 -13.06
C GLU A 414 -7.46 -8.56 -14.41
N SER A 415 -7.52 -7.81 -15.51
CA SER A 415 -7.69 -8.40 -16.86
C SER A 415 -6.42 -9.03 -17.44
N LYS A 416 -5.25 -8.83 -16.82
CA LYS A 416 -4.03 -9.56 -17.14
C LYS A 416 -4.00 -10.99 -16.60
N VAL A 417 -4.93 -11.34 -15.70
CA VAL A 417 -5.12 -12.74 -15.28
C VAL A 417 -5.63 -13.50 -16.50
N SER A 418 -4.79 -14.39 -17.03
CA SER A 418 -5.11 -15.13 -18.23
C SER A 418 -6.19 -16.18 -17.95
N LEU A 419 -6.91 -16.61 -18.99
CA LEU A 419 -7.83 -17.74 -18.86
C LEU A 419 -7.09 -19.01 -18.39
N ASP A 420 -5.80 -19.14 -18.72
CA ASP A 420 -4.94 -20.23 -18.28
C ASP A 420 -4.69 -20.17 -16.76
N ASP A 421 -4.46 -18.99 -16.18
CA ASP A 421 -4.34 -18.81 -14.72
C ASP A 421 -5.64 -19.16 -13.97
N LEU A 422 -6.80 -18.90 -14.58
CA LEU A 422 -8.10 -19.30 -14.03
C LEU A 422 -8.29 -20.82 -14.12
N PHE A 423 -7.87 -21.46 -15.21
CA PHE A 423 -7.90 -22.91 -15.34
C PHE A 423 -6.93 -23.59 -14.38
N ASP A 424 -5.75 -23.03 -14.13
CA ASP A 424 -4.79 -23.54 -13.15
C ASP A 424 -5.31 -23.39 -11.71
N GLN A 425 -5.95 -22.26 -11.38
CA GLN A 425 -6.61 -22.07 -10.07
C GLN A 425 -7.77 -23.07 -9.85
N ILE A 426 -8.55 -23.36 -10.89
CA ILE A 426 -9.66 -24.32 -10.81
C ILE A 426 -9.13 -25.77 -10.81
N GLY A 427 -8.05 -26.05 -11.54
CA GLY A 427 -7.46 -27.38 -11.70
C GLY A 427 -6.63 -27.85 -10.50
N ALA A 428 -6.00 -26.93 -9.77
CA ALA A 428 -5.10 -27.26 -8.65
C ALA A 428 -5.83 -27.49 -7.31
N GLY A 429 -7.14 -27.26 -7.21
CA GLY A 429 -7.89 -27.46 -5.97
C GLY A 429 -7.43 -26.57 -4.81
N VAL A 430 -6.76 -25.45 -5.12
CA VAL A 430 -6.21 -24.50 -4.14
C VAL A 430 -7.37 -23.87 -3.38
N LYS A 431 -7.31 -23.94 -2.06
CA LYS A 431 -8.35 -23.34 -1.21
C LYS A 431 -8.06 -21.85 -1.06
N THR A 432 -9.07 -21.02 -1.28
CA THR A 432 -8.96 -19.57 -1.07
C THR A 432 -9.55 -19.18 0.27
N LEU A 433 -8.77 -18.54 1.12
CA LEU A 433 -9.25 -17.90 2.34
C LEU A 433 -9.51 -16.42 2.05
N ASN A 434 -10.78 -16.05 1.96
CA ASN A 434 -11.19 -14.67 1.72
C ASN A 434 -11.26 -13.90 3.04
N ILE A 435 -10.63 -12.72 3.08
CA ILE A 435 -10.52 -11.89 4.28
C ILE A 435 -10.92 -10.45 3.95
N ILE A 436 -11.66 -9.82 4.85
CA ILE A 436 -11.89 -8.37 4.86
C ILE A 436 -11.16 -7.79 6.08
N VAL A 437 -10.33 -6.77 5.86
CA VAL A 437 -9.54 -6.13 6.92
C VAL A 437 -10.10 -4.74 7.22
N LYS A 438 -10.39 -4.46 8.49
CA LYS A 438 -10.74 -3.14 8.98
C LYS A 438 -9.81 -2.75 10.11
N ALA A 439 -9.19 -1.59 10.04
CA ALA A 439 -8.31 -1.10 11.09
C ALA A 439 -8.69 0.31 11.54
N ASP A 440 -8.23 0.71 12.72
CA ASP A 440 -8.44 2.05 13.27
C ASP A 440 -7.81 3.15 12.41
N VAL A 441 -6.61 2.90 11.88
CA VAL A 441 -5.89 3.79 10.98
C VAL A 441 -5.54 3.10 9.66
N GLN A 442 -5.34 3.90 8.61
CA GLN A 442 -5.07 3.41 7.26
C GLN A 442 -3.74 2.63 7.17
N GLY A 443 -2.68 3.12 7.82
CA GLY A 443 -1.39 2.43 7.80
C GLY A 443 -1.45 1.03 8.43
N SER A 444 -2.23 0.84 9.48
CA SER A 444 -2.43 -0.47 10.11
C SER A 444 -3.20 -1.42 9.20
N ALA A 445 -4.19 -0.94 8.45
CA ALA A 445 -4.93 -1.75 7.48
C ALA A 445 -4.00 -2.27 6.37
N GLU A 446 -3.13 -1.41 5.84
CA GLU A 446 -2.11 -1.75 4.85
C GLU A 446 -1.12 -2.79 5.41
N ALA A 447 -0.60 -2.54 6.62
CA ALA A 447 0.34 -3.44 7.27
C ALA A 447 -0.26 -4.83 7.51
N VAL A 448 -1.46 -4.92 8.06
CA VAL A 448 -2.14 -6.21 8.29
C VAL A 448 -2.38 -6.92 6.96
N THR A 449 -2.87 -6.21 5.94
CA THR A 449 -3.12 -6.77 4.59
C THR A 449 -1.86 -7.40 4.00
N ASN A 450 -0.74 -6.67 4.00
CA ASN A 450 0.51 -7.13 3.43
C ASN A 450 1.09 -8.35 4.18
N ASN A 451 0.94 -8.40 5.50
CA ASN A 451 1.41 -9.55 6.28
C ASN A 451 0.52 -10.78 6.09
N LEU A 452 -0.80 -10.61 6.02
CA LEU A 452 -1.71 -11.72 5.75
C LEU A 452 -1.52 -12.30 4.35
N GLN A 453 -1.27 -11.46 3.34
CA GLN A 453 -0.98 -11.94 1.97
C GLN A 453 0.31 -12.77 1.90
N LYS A 454 1.35 -12.41 2.68
CA LYS A 454 2.61 -13.15 2.77
C LYS A 454 2.45 -14.56 3.36
N LEU A 455 1.35 -14.85 4.05
CA LEU A 455 1.07 -16.21 4.56
C LEU A 455 0.63 -17.18 3.46
N SER A 456 0.24 -16.68 2.27
CA SER A 456 -0.21 -17.51 1.17
C SER A 456 0.82 -18.57 0.76
N ASN A 457 0.35 -19.79 0.51
CA ASN A 457 1.17 -20.90 0.02
C ASN A 457 0.48 -21.60 -1.16
N ASP A 458 1.12 -22.63 -1.72
CA ASP A 458 0.62 -23.32 -2.91
C ASP A 458 -0.70 -24.08 -2.68
N GLU A 459 -1.04 -24.41 -1.42
CA GLU A 459 -2.26 -25.17 -1.05
C GLU A 459 -3.43 -24.25 -0.61
N VAL A 460 -3.11 -23.13 0.05
CA VAL A 460 -4.06 -22.15 0.59
C VAL A 460 -3.62 -20.74 0.22
N LYS A 461 -4.44 -20.07 -0.58
CA LYS A 461 -4.22 -18.68 -1.01
C LYS A 461 -5.03 -17.74 -0.13
N VAL A 462 -4.37 -16.77 0.51
CA VAL A 462 -5.04 -15.71 1.27
C VAL A 462 -5.41 -14.59 0.31
N ASN A 463 -6.69 -14.27 0.23
CA ASN A 463 -7.21 -13.22 -0.64
C ASN A 463 -7.89 -12.13 0.20
N VAL A 464 -7.30 -10.92 0.20
CA VAL A 464 -7.88 -9.78 0.90
C VAL A 464 -8.80 -9.03 -0.07
N ILE A 465 -10.11 -9.18 0.12
CA ILE A 465 -11.13 -8.61 -0.79
C ILE A 465 -11.25 -7.10 -0.61
N HIS A 466 -11.24 -6.67 0.65
CA HIS A 466 -11.40 -5.27 1.00
C HIS A 466 -10.56 -4.94 2.23
N SER A 467 -9.92 -3.78 2.20
CA SER A 467 -9.11 -3.25 3.30
C SER A 467 -9.39 -1.76 3.45
N GLY A 468 -9.59 -1.29 4.68
CA GLY A 468 -9.75 0.15 4.91
C GLY A 468 -9.79 0.54 6.38
N ALA A 469 -9.62 1.85 6.61
CA ALA A 469 -9.73 2.44 7.94
C ALA A 469 -11.20 2.68 8.35
N GLY A 470 -11.48 2.51 9.64
CA GLY A 470 -12.77 2.82 10.26
C GLY A 470 -13.56 1.60 10.72
N ALA A 471 -14.61 1.86 11.49
CA ALA A 471 -15.43 0.83 12.11
C ALA A 471 -16.04 -0.15 11.10
N ILE A 472 -16.26 -1.39 11.54
CA ILE A 472 -16.93 -2.42 10.73
C ILE A 472 -18.39 -1.99 10.51
N THR A 473 -18.82 -1.96 9.25
CA THR A 473 -20.16 -1.53 8.85
C THR A 473 -21.02 -2.71 8.37
N GLU A 474 -22.33 -2.50 8.28
CA GLU A 474 -23.27 -3.48 7.71
C GLU A 474 -22.92 -3.87 6.26
N SER A 475 -22.35 -2.93 5.50
CA SER A 475 -21.91 -3.20 4.12
C SER A 475 -20.74 -4.18 4.07
N ASP A 476 -19.86 -4.15 5.07
CA ASP A 476 -18.74 -5.09 5.17
C ASP A 476 -19.24 -6.50 5.51
N VAL A 477 -20.27 -6.62 6.37
CA VAL A 477 -20.92 -7.91 6.68
C VAL A 477 -21.63 -8.50 5.46
N MET A 478 -22.35 -7.67 4.70
CA MET A 478 -22.98 -8.13 3.45
C MET A 478 -21.94 -8.58 2.41
N LEU A 479 -20.83 -7.84 2.27
CA LEU A 479 -19.74 -8.23 1.37
C LEU A 479 -19.08 -9.54 1.81
N ALA A 480 -18.88 -9.72 3.11
CA ALA A 480 -18.34 -10.94 3.70
C ALA A 480 -19.25 -12.14 3.45
N SER A 481 -20.55 -12.00 3.69
CA SER A 481 -21.55 -13.05 3.44
C SER A 481 -21.60 -13.44 1.96
N ALA A 482 -21.59 -12.46 1.05
CA ALA A 482 -21.62 -12.71 -0.39
C ALA A 482 -20.36 -13.41 -0.91
N SER A 483 -19.20 -13.16 -0.29
CA SER A 483 -17.90 -13.66 -0.75
C SER A 483 -17.36 -14.82 0.11
N ASN A 484 -18.14 -15.29 1.09
CA ASN A 484 -17.72 -16.25 2.10
C ASN A 484 -16.38 -15.88 2.75
N ALA A 485 -16.29 -14.64 3.23
CA ALA A 485 -15.08 -14.06 3.80
C ALA A 485 -15.20 -13.87 5.32
N ILE A 486 -14.07 -13.96 6.02
CA ILE A 486 -13.97 -13.58 7.44
C ILE A 486 -13.64 -12.09 7.58
N ILE A 487 -14.13 -11.45 8.63
CA ILE A 487 -13.82 -10.04 8.93
C ILE A 487 -12.80 -9.97 10.06
N ILE A 488 -11.68 -9.29 9.80
CA ILE A 488 -10.63 -9.02 10.77
C ILE A 488 -10.67 -7.54 11.14
N GLY A 489 -11.00 -7.26 12.39
CA GLY A 489 -10.96 -5.92 12.99
C GLY A 489 -9.67 -5.70 13.78
N PHE A 490 -8.84 -4.74 13.36
CA PHE A 490 -7.61 -4.36 14.06
C PHE A 490 -7.79 -3.08 14.86
N ASN A 491 -7.66 -3.18 16.18
CA ASN A 491 -7.92 -2.11 17.15
C ASN A 491 -9.34 -1.47 17.01
N ILE A 492 -10.28 -2.23 16.47
CA ILE A 492 -11.67 -1.83 16.26
C ILE A 492 -12.60 -2.89 16.84
N ARG A 493 -13.73 -2.44 17.37
CA ARG A 493 -14.83 -3.31 17.78
C ARG A 493 -16.08 -3.06 16.93
N PRO A 494 -16.80 -4.12 16.52
CA PRO A 494 -18.08 -3.97 15.85
C PRO A 494 -19.11 -3.35 16.81
N ASP A 495 -20.03 -2.57 16.24
CA ASP A 495 -21.20 -2.11 16.98
C ASP A 495 -22.20 -3.26 17.16
N LYS A 496 -23.03 -3.20 18.21
CA LYS A 496 -23.95 -4.30 18.54
C LYS A 496 -24.84 -4.73 17.36
N GLN A 497 -25.36 -3.76 16.59
CA GLN A 497 -26.18 -4.05 15.41
C GLN A 497 -25.43 -4.84 14.33
N VAL A 498 -24.13 -4.56 14.16
CA VAL A 498 -23.26 -5.25 13.20
C VAL A 498 -22.94 -6.66 13.68
N SER A 499 -22.69 -6.84 14.98
CA SER A 499 -22.52 -8.17 15.57
C SER A 499 -23.77 -9.03 15.44
N ASP A 500 -24.96 -8.48 15.75
CA ASP A 500 -26.23 -9.19 15.62
C ASP A 500 -26.50 -9.59 14.14
N LEU A 501 -26.12 -8.74 13.18
CA LEU A 501 -26.22 -9.03 11.75
C LEU A 501 -25.24 -10.14 11.32
N ALA A 502 -24.00 -10.08 11.80
CA ALA A 502 -22.98 -11.07 11.48
C ALA A 502 -23.34 -12.46 12.02
N GLU A 503 -23.88 -12.55 13.24
CA GLU A 503 -24.40 -13.81 13.79
C GLU A 503 -25.57 -14.37 12.96
N ARG A 504 -26.46 -13.50 12.48
CA ARG A 504 -27.59 -13.91 11.63
C ARG A 504 -27.15 -14.45 10.29
N ASP A 505 -26.16 -13.81 9.67
CA ASP A 505 -25.68 -14.16 8.33
C ASP A 505 -24.52 -15.17 8.37
N ASN A 506 -24.17 -15.71 9.55
CA ASN A 506 -23.06 -16.62 9.81
C ASN A 506 -21.71 -16.09 9.29
N VAL A 507 -21.43 -14.82 9.54
CA VAL A 507 -20.15 -14.17 9.22
C VAL A 507 -19.30 -14.07 10.47
N ASP A 508 -18.10 -14.64 10.44
CA ASP A 508 -17.17 -14.57 11.55
C ASP A 508 -16.45 -13.21 11.61
N ILE A 509 -16.51 -12.56 12.78
CA ILE A 509 -15.79 -11.32 13.07
C ILE A 509 -14.78 -11.57 14.17
N HIS A 510 -13.49 -11.45 13.85
CA HIS A 510 -12.40 -11.55 14.80
C HIS A 510 -11.77 -10.18 15.04
N THR A 511 -11.59 -9.79 16.30
CA THR A 511 -11.00 -8.50 16.65
C THR A 511 -9.68 -8.68 17.39
N TYR A 512 -8.65 -7.95 16.97
CA TYR A 512 -7.30 -8.03 17.50
C TYR A 512 -6.79 -6.67 17.96
N ARG A 513 -5.90 -6.68 18.96
CA ARG A 513 -5.15 -5.48 19.38
C ARG A 513 -3.66 -5.59 19.07
N ILE A 514 -3.18 -6.80 18.77
CA ILE A 514 -1.77 -7.09 18.51
C ILE A 514 -1.70 -7.87 17.19
N ILE A 515 -0.87 -7.40 16.26
CA ILE A 515 -0.80 -7.94 14.89
C ILE A 515 -0.36 -9.41 14.85
N TYR A 516 0.49 -9.85 15.78
CA TYR A 516 0.93 -11.24 15.88
C TYR A 516 -0.17 -12.22 16.24
N GLU A 517 -1.10 -11.83 17.12
CA GLU A 517 -2.23 -12.69 17.49
C GLU A 517 -3.10 -12.94 16.26
N CYS A 518 -3.36 -11.88 15.48
CA CYS A 518 -4.05 -11.95 14.21
C CYS A 518 -3.35 -12.91 13.23
N ILE A 519 -2.05 -12.73 13.00
CA ILE A 519 -1.26 -13.57 12.10
C ILE A 519 -1.29 -15.04 12.54
N THR A 520 -1.12 -15.31 13.83
CA THR A 520 -1.05 -16.68 14.38
C THR A 520 -2.39 -17.39 14.29
N GLU A 521 -3.49 -16.69 14.55
CA GLU A 521 -4.83 -17.27 14.44
C GLU A 521 -5.21 -17.54 12.99
N VAL A 522 -4.88 -16.62 12.06
CA VAL A 522 -5.09 -16.85 10.62
C VAL A 522 -4.23 -18.02 10.13
N GLU A 523 -2.97 -18.13 10.55
CA GLU A 523 -2.13 -19.28 10.22
C GLU A 523 -2.72 -20.59 10.76
N SER A 524 -3.30 -20.56 11.97
CA SER A 524 -3.98 -21.70 12.57
C SER A 524 -5.26 -22.08 11.81
N ALA A 525 -6.03 -21.08 11.36
CA ALA A 525 -7.21 -21.29 10.51
C ALA A 525 -6.80 -21.90 9.16
N MET A 526 -5.71 -21.43 8.55
CA MET A 526 -5.15 -22.02 7.33
C MET A 526 -4.76 -23.48 7.54
N LYS A 527 -4.09 -23.82 8.66
CA LYS A 527 -3.76 -25.21 9.00
C LYS A 527 -5.01 -26.09 9.14
N GLY A 528 -6.08 -25.56 9.73
CA GLY A 528 -7.37 -26.25 9.81
C GLY A 528 -8.03 -26.51 8.45
N MET A 529 -7.72 -25.69 7.45
CA MET A 529 -8.20 -25.88 6.07
C MET A 529 -7.38 -26.92 5.30
N LEU A 530 -6.19 -27.30 5.76
CA LEU A 530 -5.36 -28.29 5.10
C LEU A 530 -5.99 -29.68 5.21
N ALA A 531 -6.00 -30.41 4.10
CA ALA A 531 -6.41 -31.81 4.13
C ALA A 531 -5.38 -32.61 4.95
N PRO A 532 -5.80 -33.53 5.84
CA PRO A 532 -4.87 -34.36 6.56
C PRO A 532 -4.08 -35.24 5.58
N THR A 533 -2.77 -35.37 5.81
CA THR A 533 -1.92 -36.25 5.00
C THR A 533 -1.95 -37.66 5.57
N TYR A 534 -2.32 -38.63 4.74
CA TYR A 534 -2.29 -40.04 5.11
C TYR A 534 -0.87 -40.59 4.90
N LYS A 535 -0.29 -41.19 5.94
CA LYS A 535 0.95 -41.96 5.81
C LYS A 535 0.63 -43.44 5.92
N GLU A 536 1.19 -44.20 5.02
CA GLU A 536 1.14 -45.65 5.10
C GLU A 536 2.08 -46.15 6.19
N VAL A 537 1.50 -46.86 7.16
CA VAL A 537 2.25 -47.53 8.22
C VAL A 537 2.01 -49.02 8.10
N THR A 538 3.06 -49.77 7.80
CA THR A 538 3.04 -51.23 7.79
C THR A 538 2.87 -51.74 9.22
N ILE A 539 1.83 -52.55 9.45
CA ILE A 539 1.45 -53.08 10.76
C ILE A 539 1.92 -54.51 11.00
N GLY A 540 2.27 -55.26 9.95
CA GLY A 540 2.84 -56.61 10.07
C GLY A 540 2.86 -57.38 8.75
N HIS A 541 3.57 -58.51 8.77
CA HIS A 541 3.70 -59.39 7.61
C HIS A 541 3.16 -60.80 7.92
N ALA A 542 2.44 -61.37 6.97
CA ALA A 542 1.89 -62.73 7.07
C ALA A 542 2.31 -63.57 5.87
N GLU A 543 2.93 -64.71 6.11
CA GLU A 543 3.38 -65.63 5.06
C GLU A 543 2.28 -66.64 4.74
N VAL A 544 1.96 -66.81 3.45
CA VAL A 544 0.96 -67.77 2.98
C VAL A 544 1.55 -69.18 2.97
N ARG A 545 1.04 -70.06 3.84
CA ARG A 545 1.48 -71.47 3.92
C ARG A 545 0.55 -72.42 3.19
N GLN A 546 -0.73 -72.07 3.09
CA GLN A 546 -1.72 -72.91 2.42
C GLN A 546 -2.80 -72.03 1.78
N THR A 547 -3.32 -72.46 0.64
CA THR A 547 -4.45 -71.81 -0.03
C THR A 547 -5.67 -72.72 0.06
N ILE A 548 -6.78 -72.22 0.58
CA ILE A 548 -8.03 -72.96 0.74
C ILE A 548 -9.07 -72.31 -0.16
N HIS A 549 -9.61 -73.06 -1.12
CA HIS A 549 -10.66 -72.56 -1.98
C HIS A 549 -12.04 -72.84 -1.38
N VAL A 550 -12.82 -71.79 -1.11
CA VAL A 550 -14.16 -71.91 -0.52
C VAL A 550 -15.22 -71.49 -1.55
N PRO A 551 -16.21 -72.36 -1.85
CA PRO A 551 -17.30 -72.02 -2.78
C PRO A 551 -18.04 -70.75 -2.35
N ASN A 552 -18.29 -69.83 -3.28
CA ASN A 552 -18.94 -68.51 -3.09
C ASN A 552 -18.16 -67.44 -2.29
N VAL A 553 -16.96 -67.73 -1.78
CA VAL A 553 -16.13 -66.77 -1.02
C VAL A 553 -14.79 -66.49 -1.70
N GLY A 554 -14.26 -67.43 -2.47
CA GLY A 554 -12.99 -67.28 -3.20
C GLY A 554 -11.83 -68.02 -2.54
N THR A 555 -10.60 -67.63 -2.86
CA THR A 555 -9.38 -68.23 -2.30
C THR A 555 -9.05 -67.58 -0.95
N ILE A 556 -9.01 -68.37 0.12
CA ILE A 556 -8.60 -67.95 1.46
C ILE A 556 -7.15 -68.39 1.68
N ALA A 557 -6.29 -67.45 2.05
CA ALA A 557 -4.91 -67.70 2.39
C ALA A 557 -4.79 -68.12 3.86
N GLY A 558 -4.41 -69.37 4.11
CA GLY A 558 -3.94 -69.83 5.41
C GLY A 558 -2.53 -69.28 5.67
N CYS A 559 -2.46 -68.26 6.52
CA CYS A 559 -1.27 -67.47 6.75
C CYS A 559 -0.71 -67.67 8.16
N TYR A 560 0.60 -67.49 8.27
CA TYR A 560 1.31 -67.42 9.54
C TYR A 560 1.89 -66.01 9.72
N ILE A 561 1.61 -65.35 10.84
CA ILE A 561 2.08 -63.98 11.08
C ILE A 561 3.54 -64.01 11.52
N LEU A 562 4.42 -63.46 10.68
CA LEU A 562 5.86 -63.39 10.90
C LEU A 562 6.21 -62.34 11.95
N ASP A 563 5.67 -61.14 11.77
CA ASP A 563 5.92 -59.98 12.62
C ASP A 563 4.71 -59.04 12.65
N GLY A 564 4.62 -58.28 13.75
CA GLY A 564 3.54 -57.32 13.95
C GLY A 564 2.18 -57.97 14.16
N LYS A 565 1.15 -57.34 13.59
CA LYS A 565 -0.24 -57.82 13.67
C LYS A 565 -0.99 -57.53 12.39
N VAL A 566 -1.96 -58.38 12.08
CA VAL A 566 -2.90 -58.17 10.97
C VAL A 566 -4.26 -57.82 11.56
N THR A 567 -4.78 -56.65 11.22
CA THR A 567 -6.12 -56.19 11.62
C THR A 567 -7.09 -56.31 10.46
N ARG A 568 -8.37 -56.56 10.72
CA ARG A 568 -9.38 -56.77 9.68
C ARG A 568 -9.58 -55.55 8.75
N ASN A 569 -9.33 -54.35 9.25
CA ASN A 569 -9.53 -53.11 8.49
C ASN A 569 -8.26 -52.63 7.75
N ALA A 570 -7.18 -53.43 7.77
CA ALA A 570 -5.95 -53.10 7.07
C ALA A 570 -6.07 -53.36 5.56
N ASN A 571 -5.30 -52.58 4.79
CA ASN A 571 -5.03 -52.90 3.40
C ASN A 571 -3.86 -53.90 3.36
N ILE A 572 -3.83 -54.75 2.33
CA ILE A 572 -2.78 -55.74 2.14
C ILE A 572 -2.09 -55.51 0.80
N ARG A 573 -0.75 -55.53 0.82
CA ARG A 573 0.09 -55.72 -0.37
C ARG A 573 0.48 -57.19 -0.46
N VAL A 574 0.27 -57.79 -1.62
CA VAL A 574 0.73 -59.15 -1.90
C VAL A 574 2.12 -59.07 -2.52
N LEU A 575 3.12 -59.59 -1.82
CA LEU A 575 4.50 -59.69 -2.29
C LEU A 575 4.84 -61.12 -2.70
N ARG A 576 5.49 -61.29 -3.85
CA ARG A 576 6.10 -62.54 -4.29
C ARG A 576 7.52 -62.23 -4.75
N ASP A 577 8.48 -62.97 -4.23
CA ASP A 577 9.91 -62.70 -4.47
C ASP A 577 10.30 -61.23 -4.18
N SER A 578 9.71 -60.64 -3.13
CA SER A 578 9.88 -59.23 -2.73
C SER A 578 9.37 -58.18 -3.73
N VAL A 579 8.55 -58.56 -4.72
CA VAL A 579 7.89 -57.62 -5.64
C VAL A 579 6.40 -57.53 -5.32
N VAL A 580 5.87 -56.30 -5.24
CA VAL A 580 4.43 -56.05 -5.03
C VAL A 580 3.67 -56.44 -6.31
N ILE A 581 2.82 -57.47 -6.20
CA ILE A 581 1.98 -57.92 -7.31
C ILE A 581 0.66 -57.16 -7.34
N PHE A 582 0.06 -56.96 -6.17
CA PHE A 582 -1.28 -56.42 -6.05
C PHE A 582 -1.53 -55.80 -4.68
N GLU A 583 -2.38 -54.78 -4.63
CA GLU A 583 -2.87 -54.16 -3.40
C GLU A 583 -4.37 -54.38 -3.28
N ASP A 584 -4.82 -54.87 -2.12
CA ASP A 584 -6.23 -55.18 -1.91
C ASP A 584 -6.67 -54.95 -0.45
N LYS A 585 -7.98 -55.04 -0.20
CA LYS A 585 -8.57 -55.01 1.14
C LYS A 585 -8.87 -56.43 1.64
N ILE A 586 -8.82 -56.59 2.96
CA ILE A 586 -9.19 -57.84 3.62
C ILE A 586 -10.72 -57.97 3.61
N SER A 587 -11.24 -59.00 2.94
CA SER A 587 -12.67 -59.34 2.96
C SER A 587 -13.08 -60.07 4.23
N SER A 588 -12.22 -60.98 4.71
CA SER A 588 -12.45 -61.75 5.93
C SER A 588 -11.14 -62.10 6.64
N LEU A 589 -11.18 -62.05 7.97
CA LEU A 589 -10.08 -62.43 8.84
C LEU A 589 -10.62 -63.41 9.88
N LYS A 590 -10.25 -64.68 9.74
CA LYS A 590 -10.75 -65.76 10.60
C LYS A 590 -9.62 -66.51 11.25
N ARG A 591 -9.82 -66.94 12.49
CA ARG A 591 -8.95 -67.91 13.14
C ARG A 591 -9.77 -69.15 13.43
N PHE A 592 -9.40 -70.26 12.79
CA PHE A 592 -10.21 -71.48 12.75
C PHE A 592 -11.62 -71.22 12.19
N LYS A 593 -12.64 -71.16 13.06
CA LYS A 593 -14.04 -70.93 12.67
C LYS A 593 -14.57 -69.56 13.09
N ASP A 594 -13.80 -68.80 13.87
CA ASP A 594 -14.25 -67.55 14.47
C ASP A 594 -13.70 -66.34 13.71
N ASP A 595 -14.57 -65.35 13.47
CA ASP A 595 -14.18 -64.05 12.94
C ASP A 595 -13.45 -63.24 14.03
N VAL A 596 -12.23 -62.81 13.72
CA VAL A 596 -11.36 -62.12 14.67
C VAL A 596 -11.05 -60.71 14.18
N ARG A 597 -10.92 -59.76 15.12
CA ARG A 597 -10.64 -58.35 14.80
C ARG A 597 -9.18 -58.11 14.45
N GLU A 598 -8.28 -58.78 15.15
CA GLU A 598 -6.84 -58.75 14.91
C GLU A 598 -6.23 -60.11 15.25
N VAL A 599 -5.10 -60.40 14.62
CA VAL A 599 -4.29 -61.59 14.88
C VAL A 599 -2.86 -61.12 15.13
N LEU A 600 -2.28 -61.59 16.23
CA LEU A 600 -0.94 -61.22 16.69
C LEU A 600 0.13 -62.16 16.11
N GLN A 601 1.38 -61.74 16.20
CA GLN A 601 2.55 -62.52 15.82
C GLN A 601 2.53 -63.95 16.36
N SER A 602 3.11 -64.88 15.61
CA SER A 602 3.23 -66.30 15.94
C SER A 602 1.92 -67.10 15.93
N PHE A 603 0.80 -66.48 15.56
CA PHE A 603 -0.47 -67.17 15.36
C PHE A 603 -0.80 -67.38 13.88
N GLU A 604 -1.58 -68.43 13.62
CA GLU A 604 -2.14 -68.75 12.31
C GLU A 604 -3.51 -68.12 12.13
N CYS A 605 -3.80 -67.65 10.92
CA CYS A 605 -5.09 -67.11 10.53
C CYS A 605 -5.42 -67.40 9.07
N GLY A 606 -6.70 -67.36 8.74
CA GLY A 606 -7.20 -67.33 7.37
C GLY A 606 -7.50 -65.89 6.97
N ILE A 607 -6.89 -65.42 5.87
CA ILE A 607 -7.09 -64.10 5.29
C ILE A 607 -7.74 -64.28 3.92
N GLY A 608 -8.93 -63.70 3.73
CA GLY A 608 -9.56 -63.54 2.43
C GLY A 608 -9.35 -62.12 1.92
N LEU A 609 -9.06 -61.97 0.63
CA LEU A 609 -9.00 -60.68 -0.07
C LEU A 609 -10.31 -60.41 -0.81
N GLU A 610 -10.61 -59.16 -1.17
CA GLU A 610 -11.88 -58.81 -1.85
C GLU A 610 -11.87 -59.09 -3.35
N LYS A 611 -10.76 -58.76 -4.04
CA LYS A 611 -10.66 -58.77 -5.50
C LYS A 611 -9.61 -59.76 -6.01
N PHE A 612 -8.54 -59.96 -5.24
CA PHE A 612 -7.41 -60.79 -5.67
C PHE A 612 -7.57 -62.26 -5.24
N ASN A 613 -7.56 -63.18 -6.22
CA ASN A 613 -7.77 -64.61 -5.99
C ASN A 613 -6.56 -65.50 -6.33
N ASP A 614 -5.52 -64.99 -7.01
CA ASP A 614 -4.29 -65.74 -7.39
C ASP A 614 -3.22 -65.69 -6.28
N ILE A 615 -3.62 -66.08 -5.07
CA ILE A 615 -2.70 -66.20 -3.94
C ILE A 615 -1.99 -67.54 -4.04
N LYS A 616 -0.66 -67.55 -3.90
CA LYS A 616 0.17 -68.75 -3.95
C LYS A 616 0.85 -69.01 -2.62
N VAL A 617 1.20 -70.27 -2.38
CA VAL A 617 2.01 -70.66 -1.23
C VAL A 617 3.40 -70.06 -1.37
N GLY A 618 3.88 -69.40 -0.31
CA GLY A 618 5.14 -68.64 -0.31
C GLY A 618 4.99 -67.14 -0.55
N ASP A 619 3.78 -66.65 -0.88
CA ASP A 619 3.53 -65.20 -0.96
C ASP A 619 3.57 -64.57 0.45
N VAL A 620 4.04 -63.33 0.55
CA VAL A 620 4.05 -62.53 1.79
C VAL A 620 2.99 -61.44 1.68
N LEU A 621 2.04 -61.45 2.61
CA LEU A 621 1.01 -60.43 2.74
C LEU A 621 1.48 -59.36 3.73
N GLU A 622 1.83 -58.19 3.21
CA GLU A 622 2.18 -57.04 4.02
C GLU A 622 0.91 -56.24 4.33
N ALA A 623 0.52 -56.21 5.60
CA ALA A 623 -0.62 -55.44 6.05
C ALA A 623 -0.18 -54.01 6.42
N PHE A 624 -0.88 -53.01 5.90
CA PHE A 624 -0.64 -51.60 6.19
C PHE A 624 -1.94 -50.85 6.45
N VAL A 625 -1.86 -49.79 7.24
CA VAL A 625 -2.98 -48.88 7.53
C VAL A 625 -2.58 -47.47 7.11
N LEU A 626 -3.56 -46.73 6.59
CA LEU A 626 -3.41 -45.30 6.35
C LEU A 626 -3.65 -44.59 7.68
N GLU A 627 -2.58 -44.11 8.30
CA GLU A 627 -2.68 -43.31 9.52
C GLU A 627 -2.82 -41.84 9.13
N GLU A 628 -3.83 -41.19 9.71
CA GLU A 628 -4.07 -39.75 9.52
C GLU A 628 -3.04 -38.97 10.34
N ILE A 629 -2.08 -38.33 9.67
CA ILE A 629 -1.13 -37.44 10.34
C ILE A 629 -1.70 -36.03 10.27
N LYS A 630 -2.06 -35.48 11.43
CA LYS A 630 -2.31 -34.05 11.58
C LYS A 630 -0.98 -33.31 11.41
N ARG A 631 -0.96 -32.33 10.51
CA ARG A 631 0.21 -31.48 10.24
C ARG A 631 0.36 -30.36 11.25
#